data_AF-A0A7X3MQY3-F1
#
_entry.id   AF-A0A7X3MQY3-F1
#
_cell.length_a   1.000
_cell.length_b   1.000
_cell.length_c   1.000
_cell.angle_alpha   90.00
_cell.angle_beta   90.00
_cell.angle_gamma   90.00
#
_symmetry.space_group_name_H-M   'P 1'
#
loop_
_entity.id
_entity.type
_entity.pdbx_description
1 polymer ?
#
loop_
_entity_poly.entity_id
_entity_poly.type
_entity_poly.pdbx_seq_one_letter_code
_entity_poly.pdbx_strand_id
1 'polypeptide(L)'
;MSEWLPTILATVAGILSTASFVPQVLKAWRERDTAAISKRMYLVTVSAFTLWSIYGFLIGAMPLIIFNLLSLGLSGAILFLKIRNDRREARADKSAAGLRKEPRMAQPG
;
A
#
# COMPACT_ATOMS: atom_id res chain seq x y z
N MET A 1 22.92 -6.51 29.12
CA MET A 1 21.57 -5.90 29.10
C MET A 1 20.57 -7.02 29.19
N SER A 2 19.43 -6.84 29.85
CA SER A 2 18.45 -7.91 30.01
C SER A 2 17.73 -8.25 28.70
N GLU A 3 17.68 -9.54 28.35
CA GLU A 3 17.08 -10.08 27.11
C GLU A 3 15.58 -9.75 26.93
N TRP A 4 14.88 -9.38 28.00
CA TRP A 4 13.46 -9.03 27.95
C TRP A 4 13.20 -7.64 27.37
N LEU A 5 14.13 -6.70 27.52
CA LEU A 5 13.91 -5.31 27.08
C LEU A 5 13.83 -5.19 25.54
N PRO A 6 14.76 -5.77 24.75
CA PRO A 6 14.66 -5.75 23.29
C PRO A 6 13.38 -6.40 22.76
N THR A 7 12.96 -7.51 23.37
CA THR A 7 11.76 -8.25 22.97
C THR A 7 10.49 -7.43 23.18
N ILE A 8 10.36 -6.76 24.33
CA ILE A 8 9.22 -5.88 24.62
C ILE A 8 9.21 -4.68 23.66
N LEU A 9 10.36 -4.03 23.45
CA LEU A 9 10.47 -2.90 22.54
C LEU A 9 10.09 -3.28 21.10
N ALA A 10 10.62 -4.39 20.59
CA ALA A 10 10.31 -4.88 19.25
C ALA A 10 8.81 -5.22 19.12
N THR A 11 8.20 -5.79 20.17
CA THR A 11 6.78 -6.15 20.17
C THR A 11 5.89 -4.91 20.16
N VAL A 12 6.13 -3.95 21.06
CA VAL A 12 5.34 -2.72 21.14
C VAL A 12 5.50 -1.89 19.86
N ALA A 13 6.74 -1.71 19.39
CA ALA A 13 7.01 -1.00 18.14
C ALA A 13 6.31 -1.68 16.94
N GLY A 14 6.35 -3.01 16.89
CA GLY A 14 5.68 -3.80 15.85
C GLY A 14 4.16 -3.66 15.85
N ILE A 15 3.52 -3.71 17.03
CA ILE A 15 2.07 -3.51 17.17
C ILE A 15 1.68 -2.11 16.70
N LEU A 16 2.33 -1.07 17.21
CA LEU A 16 2.00 0.33 16.88
C LEU A 16 2.18 0.59 15.38
N SER A 17 3.30 0.13 14.81
CA SER A 17 3.59 0.28 13.38
C SER A 17 2.56 -0.44 12.52
N THR A 18 2.27 -1.71 12.82
CA THR A 18 1.32 -2.52 12.05
C THR A 18 -0.09 -1.93 12.13
N ALA A 19 -0.54 -1.56 13.34
CA ALA A 19 -1.86 -0.99 13.58
C ALA A 19 -2.07 0.33 12.82
N SER A 20 -1.01 1.13 12.63
CA SER A 20 -1.09 2.39 11.89
C SER A 20 -1.52 2.23 10.43
N PHE A 21 -1.27 1.07 9.81
CA PHE A 21 -1.70 0.82 8.42
C PHE A 21 -3.18 0.44 8.31
N VAL A 22 -3.80 -0.06 9.38
CA VAL A 22 -5.19 -0.55 9.33
C VAL A 22 -6.19 0.56 8.95
N PRO A 23 -6.18 1.76 9.58
CA PRO A 23 -7.05 2.85 9.16
C PRO A 23 -6.85 3.24 7.69
N GLN A 24 -5.59 3.21 7.21
CA GLN A 24 -5.25 3.58 5.85
C GLN A 24 -5.76 2.55 4.82
N VAL A 25 -5.68 1.24 5.14
CA VAL A 25 -6.30 0.17 4.33
C VAL A 25 -7.81 0.35 4.26
N LEU A 26 -8.45 0.55 5.41
CA LEU A 26 -9.90 0.69 5.50
C LEU A 26 -10.40 1.89 4.69
N LYS A 27 -9.71 3.05 4.80
CA LYS A 27 -10.02 4.24 4.01
C LYS A 27 -9.89 3.97 2.51
N ALA A 28 -8.74 3.43 2.08
CA ALA A 28 -8.48 3.13 0.67
C ALA A 28 -9.48 2.11 0.09
N TRP A 29 -9.92 1.14 0.89
CA TRP A 29 -10.84 0.09 0.44
C TRP A 29 -12.30 0.54 0.40
N ARG A 30 -12.78 1.19 1.47
CA ARG A 30 -14.18 1.60 1.64
C ARG A 30 -14.52 2.84 0.83
N GLU A 31 -13.71 3.88 0.96
CA GLU A 31 -13.98 5.18 0.31
C GLU A 31 -13.49 5.20 -1.14
N ARG A 32 -12.63 4.23 -1.52
CA ARG A 32 -11.91 4.22 -2.81
C ARG A 32 -11.11 5.49 -3.09
N ASP A 33 -10.94 6.36 -2.10
CA ASP A 33 -10.10 7.54 -2.19
C ASP A 33 -8.64 7.13 -1.95
N THR A 34 -7.88 7.11 -3.04
CA THR A 34 -6.45 6.86 -3.03
C THR A 34 -5.67 8.04 -3.62
N ALA A 35 -6.30 9.21 -3.80
CA ALA A 35 -5.69 10.35 -4.47
C ALA A 35 -4.49 10.89 -3.67
N ALA A 36 -4.64 10.99 -2.35
CA ALA A 36 -3.60 11.45 -1.44
C ALA A 36 -2.49 10.42 -1.16
N ILE A 37 -2.64 9.16 -1.59
CA ILE A 37 -1.68 8.09 -1.30
C ILE A 37 -0.54 8.12 -2.32
N SER A 38 0.69 8.29 -1.84
CA SER A 38 1.88 8.24 -2.70
C SER A 38 2.24 6.80 -3.09
N LYS A 39 2.09 6.46 -4.37
CA LYS A 39 2.50 5.15 -4.91
C LYS A 39 4.00 4.89 -4.70
N ARG A 40 4.85 5.91 -4.90
CA ARG A 40 6.31 5.77 -4.76
C ARG A 40 6.72 5.46 -3.33
N MET A 41 6.08 6.13 -2.37
CA MET A 41 6.30 5.86 -0.95
C MET A 41 5.99 4.40 -0.62
N TYR A 42 4.82 3.91 -1.02
CA TYR A 42 4.41 2.53 -0.72
C TYR A 42 5.26 1.47 -1.43
N LEU A 43 5.81 1.75 -2.62
CA LEU A 43 6.80 0.87 -3.26
C LEU A 43 8.05 0.72 -2.39
N VAL A 44 8.59 1.82 -1.88
CA VAL A 44 9.75 1.81 -0.98
C VAL A 44 9.39 1.11 0.34
N THR A 45 8.23 1.38 0.91
CA THR A 45 7.75 0.76 2.16
C THR A 45 7.62 -0.76 2.05
N VAL A 46 6.99 -1.27 0.99
CA VAL A 46 6.86 -2.72 0.72
C VAL A 46 8.24 -3.36 0.55
N SER A 47 9.15 -2.69 -0.17
CA SER A 47 10.52 -3.17 -0.35
C SER A 47 11.27 -3.22 0.98
N ALA A 48 11.14 -2.19 1.81
CA ALA A 48 11.75 -2.11 3.12
C ALA A 48 11.25 -3.22 4.04
N PHE A 49 9.94 -3.45 4.15
CA PHE A 49 9.40 -4.54 4.99
C PHE A 49 9.82 -5.92 4.49
N THR A 50 9.94 -6.11 3.18
CA THR A 50 10.48 -7.36 2.61
C THR A 50 11.92 -7.59 3.06
N LEU A 51 12.78 -6.57 2.93
CA LEU A 51 14.18 -6.65 3.35
C LEU A 51 14.32 -6.85 4.86
N TRP A 52 13.50 -6.16 5.67
CA TRP A 52 13.50 -6.32 7.13
C TRP A 52 13.00 -7.69 7.57
N SER A 53 12.01 -8.28 6.90
CA SER A 53 11.58 -9.66 7.14
C SER A 53 12.69 -10.66 6.84
N ILE A 54 13.41 -10.49 5.72
CA ILE A 54 14.56 -11.33 5.36
C ILE A 54 15.65 -11.17 6.43
N TYR A 55 15.99 -9.94 6.79
CA TYR A 55 17.00 -9.67 7.82
C TYR A 55 16.62 -10.30 9.17
N GLY A 56 15.37 -10.12 9.61
CA GLY A 56 14.86 -10.72 10.84
C GLY A 56 14.96 -12.24 10.86
N PHE A 57 14.70 -12.89 9.71
CA PHE A 57 14.88 -14.32 9.55
C PHE A 57 16.35 -14.74 9.71
N LEU A 58 17.27 -14.01 9.09
CA LEU A 58 18.71 -14.29 9.18
C LEU A 58 19.27 -14.18 10.60
N ILE A 59 18.71 -13.29 11.44
CA ILE A 59 19.13 -13.11 12.84
C ILE A 59 18.26 -13.86 13.86
N GLY A 60 17.27 -14.65 13.42
CA GLY A 60 16.37 -15.39 14.31
C GLY A 60 15.42 -14.52 15.17
N ALA A 61 15.18 -13.26 14.79
CA ALA A 61 14.39 -12.32 15.59
C ALA A 61 12.89 -12.44 15.30
N MET A 62 12.21 -13.40 15.97
CA MET A 62 10.80 -13.72 15.72
C MET A 62 9.83 -12.51 15.77
N PRO A 63 9.88 -11.61 16.78
CA PRO A 63 8.99 -10.43 16.79
C PRO A 63 9.19 -9.56 15.55
N LEU A 64 10.44 -9.31 15.16
CA LEU A 64 10.77 -8.51 13.97
C LEU A 64 10.18 -9.15 12.70
N ILE A 65 10.33 -10.47 12.53
CA ILE A 65 9.78 -11.19 11.38
C ILE A 65 8.25 -11.03 11.32
N ILE A 66 7.56 -11.34 12.41
CA ILE A 66 6.08 -11.35 12.47
C ILE A 66 5.54 -9.96 12.12
N PHE A 67 6.04 -8.91 12.77
CA PHE A 67 5.50 -7.56 12.57
C PHE A 67 5.86 -6.96 11.20
N ASN A 68 7.04 -7.26 10.65
CA ASN A 68 7.37 -6.82 9.29
C ASN A 68 6.51 -7.56 8.24
N LEU A 69 6.20 -8.85 8.42
CA LEU A 69 5.32 -9.57 7.51
C LEU A 69 3.87 -9.06 7.55
N LEU A 70 3.36 -8.74 8.74
CA LEU A 70 2.03 -8.12 8.87
C LEU A 70 1.99 -6.73 8.21
N SER A 71 3.01 -5.91 8.46
CA SER A 71 3.14 -4.58 7.85
C SER A 71 3.32 -4.66 6.33
N LEU A 72 4.05 -5.66 5.84
CA LEU A 72 4.19 -5.96 4.41
C LEU A 72 2.83 -6.29 3.77
N GLY A 73 2.02 -7.13 4.41
CA GLY A 73 0.69 -7.47 3.92
C GLY A 73 -0.23 -6.24 3.83
N LEU A 74 -0.28 -5.42 4.88
CA LEU A 74 -1.13 -4.22 4.91
C LEU A 74 -0.66 -3.15 3.92
N SER A 75 0.64 -2.84 3.91
CA SER A 75 1.21 -1.86 2.96
C SER A 75 1.13 -2.34 1.51
N GLY A 76 1.28 -3.64 1.26
CA GLY A 76 1.06 -4.26 -0.04
C GLY A 76 -0.39 -4.14 -0.51
N ALA A 77 -1.37 -4.33 0.39
CA ALA A 77 -2.78 -4.10 0.08
C ALA A 77 -3.07 -2.64 -0.29
N ILE A 78 -2.50 -1.68 0.44
CA ILE A 78 -2.63 -0.24 0.13
C ILE A 78 -2.04 0.07 -1.25
N LEU A 79 -0.83 -0.42 -1.53
CA LEU A 79 -0.18 -0.24 -2.83
C LEU A 79 -1.01 -0.82 -3.97
N PHE A 80 -1.54 -2.04 -3.78
CA PHE A 80 -2.40 -2.69 -4.75
C PHE A 80 -3.67 -1.88 -5.03
N LEU A 81 -4.35 -1.40 -3.99
CA LEU A 81 -5.54 -0.56 -4.11
C LEU A 81 -5.24 0.74 -4.87
N LYS A 82 -4.13 1.41 -4.54
CA LYS A 82 -3.67 2.62 -5.26
C LYS A 82 -3.45 2.34 -6.74
N ILE A 83 -2.69 1.30 -7.09
CA ILE A 83 -2.41 0.94 -8.49
C ILE A 83 -3.71 0.60 -9.24
N ARG A 84 -4.64 -0.12 -8.59
CA ARG A 84 -5.92 -0.48 -9.20
C ARG A 84 -6.77 0.76 -9.50
N ASN A 85 -6.82 1.73 -8.59
CA ASN A 85 -7.59 2.95 -8.75
C ASN A 85 -6.98 3.87 -9.82
N ASP A 86 -5.67 4.10 -9.80
CA ASP A 86 -4.96 4.88 -10.82
C ASP A 86 -5.20 4.30 -12.24
N ARG A 87 -5.21 2.96 -12.37
CA ARG A 87 -5.50 2.29 -13.65
C ARG A 87 -6.95 2.46 -14.11
N ARG A 88 -7.91 2.58 -13.18
CA ARG A 88 -9.33 2.80 -13.51
C ARG A 88 -9.54 4.24 -13.99
N GLU A 89 -8.96 5.21 -13.29
CA GLU A 89 -8.98 6.63 -13.66
C GLU A 89 -8.38 6.83 -15.06
N ALA A 90 -7.17 6.30 -15.31
CA ALA A 90 -6.53 6.41 -16.62
C ALA A 90 -7.31 5.74 -17.77
N ARG A 91 -8.12 4.72 -17.50
CA ARG A 91 -9.00 4.09 -18.50
C ARG A 91 -10.23 4.94 -18.78
N ALA A 92 -10.83 5.54 -17.75
CA ALA A 92 -11.96 6.45 -17.90
C ALA A 92 -11.58 7.68 -18.75
N ASP A 93 -10.42 8.27 -18.48
CA ASP A 93 -9.89 9.42 -19.24
C ASP A 93 -9.69 9.09 -20.73
N LYS A 94 -9.15 7.91 -21.03
CA LYS A 94 -8.97 7.45 -22.42
C LYS A 94 -10.31 7.26 -23.13
N SER A 95 -11.32 6.71 -22.45
CA SER A 95 -12.65 6.51 -23.03
C SER A 95 -13.34 7.86 -23.32
N ALA A 96 -13.25 8.81 -22.39
CA ALA A 96 -13.78 10.16 -22.58
C ALA A 96 -13.07 10.91 -23.72
N ALA A 97 -11.74 10.76 -23.81
CA ALA A 97 -10.96 11.33 -24.91
C ALA A 97 -11.29 10.70 -26.27
N GLY A 98 -11.62 9.41 -26.32
CA GLY A 98 -12.09 8.72 -27.53
C GLY A 98 -13.42 9.27 -28.04
N LEU A 99 -14.41 9.41 -27.15
CA LEU A 99 -15.72 9.99 -27.47
C LEU A 99 -15.64 11.44 -27.96
N ARG A 100 -14.70 12.24 -27.42
CA ARG A 100 -14.49 13.62 -27.89
C ARG A 100 -13.87 13.70 -29.29
N LYS A 101 -13.18 12.65 -29.73
CA LYS A 101 -12.50 12.58 -31.04
C LYS A 101 -13.41 12.10 -32.16
N GLU A 102 -14.55 11.46 -31.87
CA GLU A 102 -15.59 11.28 -32.87
C GLU A 102 -16.10 12.67 -33.27
N PRO A 103 -15.79 13.16 -34.49
CA PRO A 103 -16.35 14.41 -34.96
C PRO A 103 -17.86 14.21 -35.05
N ARG A 104 -18.59 15.30 -34.86
CA ARG A 104 -20.03 15.43 -35.12
C ARG A 104 -20.34 15.15 -36.60
N MET A 105 -20.10 13.93 -37.09
CA MET A 105 -20.41 13.44 -38.42
C MET A 105 -21.85 12.93 -38.44
N ALA A 106 -22.80 13.80 -38.09
CA ALA A 106 -24.22 13.54 -38.26
C ALA A 106 -25.01 14.82 -37.99
N GLN A 107 -24.85 15.82 -38.85
CA GLN A 107 -25.99 16.64 -39.22
C GLN A 107 -26.01 16.70 -40.75
N PRO A 108 -26.70 15.76 -41.42
CA PRO A 108 -27.17 16.02 -42.76
C PRO A 108 -28.19 17.17 -42.67
N GLY A 109 -27.96 18.22 -43.46
CA GLY A 109 -28.93 19.28 -43.69
C GLY A 109 -30.15 18.80 -44.48
#